data_AF-A0A9P4L5J4-F1
#
_entry.id   AF-A0A9P4L5J4-F1
#
_cell.length_a   1.000
_cell.length_b   1.000
_cell.length_c   1.000
_cell.angle_alpha   90.00
_cell.angle_beta   90.00
_cell.angle_gamma   90.00
#
_symmetry.space_group_name_H-M   'P 1'
#
loop_
_entity.id
_entity.type
_entity.pdbx_description
1 polymer ?
#
loop_
_entity_poly.entity_id
_entity_poly.type
_entity_poly.pdbx_seq_one_letter_code
_entity_poly.pdbx_strand_id
1 'polypeptide(L)'
;MALPCKLDIIEELFGSREIEYFSCWDMIYEHLSQSLPQPTKMSLPYTAAGSFDPPLPTAEDVARGQNIRDHMRGPHWLYRVFDKYVVKFSTSQTILQEAENLLYLEKNSKVRTPKVFAVYAHDGEDPFGWYPGTQTRFYYLVMEYITGTTLSSETWSTFDPGVQKIIGSKIAEQLKKLREVRLESDPYYGRIYKQGWDPGFNMLTLPGNKICGPYKSYEDFVDAMYETAKFRAASGIGLFSTPFSDRTLFTMINFKYSLNAVTAEDKLPTLTHLDLKLDNIMLQQDGDEYRVTIIDWECLGWMPAWVDAIRIGDRGRKA
;
A
#
# COMPACT_ATOMS: atom_id res chain seq x y z
N MET A 1 13.32 33.28 10.53
CA MET A 1 13.22 32.19 11.52
C MET A 1 14.38 31.26 11.22
N ALA A 2 15.30 31.02 12.16
CA ALA A 2 16.38 30.05 11.94
C ALA A 2 15.75 28.67 11.75
N LEU A 3 16.13 27.96 10.69
CA LEU A 3 15.53 26.67 10.35
C LEU A 3 16.12 25.60 11.27
N PRO A 4 15.29 24.72 11.88
CA PRO A 4 15.75 23.73 12.85
C PRO A 4 16.74 22.76 12.20
N CYS A 5 17.79 22.37 12.93
CA CYS A 5 18.65 21.28 12.49
C CYS A 5 17.89 19.95 12.62
N LYS A 6 18.31 18.90 11.92
CA LYS A 6 17.61 17.60 11.97
C LYS A 6 17.47 17.08 13.41
N LEU A 7 18.47 17.29 14.26
CA LEU A 7 18.44 16.91 15.67
C LEU A 7 17.35 17.63 16.47
N ASP A 8 17.04 18.89 16.15
CA ASP A 8 15.99 19.63 16.87
C ASP A 8 14.62 19.04 16.56
N ILE A 9 14.38 18.59 15.31
CA ILE A 9 13.14 17.88 14.93
C ILE A 9 13.07 16.51 15.59
N ILE A 10 14.18 15.78 15.66
CA ILE A 10 14.24 14.49 16.35
C ILE A 10 13.97 14.66 17.85
N GLU A 11 14.58 15.66 18.49
CA GLU A 11 14.32 15.97 19.89
C GLU A 11 12.88 16.42 20.13
N GLU A 12 12.30 17.24 19.25
CA GLU A 12 10.87 17.62 19.30
C GLU A 12 9.96 16.38 19.25
N LEU A 13 10.28 15.42 18.38
CA LEU A 13 9.44 14.24 18.14
C LEU A 13 9.61 13.12 19.17
N PHE A 14 10.82 12.91 19.68
CA PHE A 14 11.16 11.78 20.56
C PHE A 14 11.55 12.19 21.98
N GLY A 15 11.71 13.48 22.25
CA GLY A 15 12.21 13.98 23.54
C GLY A 15 13.68 13.66 23.80
N SER A 16 14.43 13.19 22.80
CA SER A 16 15.85 12.83 22.90
C SER A 16 16.58 13.07 21.58
N ARG A 17 17.87 13.44 21.69
CA ARG A 17 18.81 13.53 20.55
C ARG A 17 19.59 12.22 20.34
N GLU A 18 19.50 11.28 21.28
CA GLU A 18 20.13 9.97 21.22
C GLU A 18 19.19 8.98 20.53
N ILE A 19 19.22 8.95 19.20
CA ILE A 19 18.68 7.82 18.45
C ILE A 19 19.86 6.94 18.06
N GLU A 20 19.98 5.77 18.71
CA GLU A 20 20.85 4.70 18.22
C GLU A 20 20.45 4.37 16.78
N TYR A 21 21.43 4.03 15.94
CA TYR A 21 21.31 3.79 14.51
C TYR A 21 20.30 2.68 14.17
N PHE A 22 19.02 2.96 14.28
CA PHE A 22 18.00 2.17 13.63
C PHE A 22 17.80 2.82 12.27
N SER A 23 17.91 2.02 11.20
CA SER A 23 17.32 2.48 9.96
C SER A 23 15.85 2.80 10.26
N CYS A 24 15.30 3.86 9.66
CA CYS A 24 13.90 4.20 9.90
C CYS A 24 12.96 3.00 9.67
N TRP A 25 13.37 2.05 8.81
CA TRP A 25 12.70 0.79 8.59
C TRP A 25 12.78 -0.19 9.75
N ASP A 26 13.94 -0.39 10.39
CA ASP A 26 14.09 -1.31 11.53
C ASP A 26 13.34 -0.80 12.76
N MET A 27 13.39 0.51 13.01
CA MET A 27 12.65 1.18 14.09
C MET A 27 11.14 1.13 13.90
N ILE A 28 10.67 1.30 12.66
CA ILE A 28 9.26 1.15 12.30
C ILE A 28 8.88 -0.34 12.46
N TYR A 29 9.62 -1.26 11.88
CA TYR A 29 9.18 -2.66 11.79
C TYR A 29 9.27 -3.42 13.13
N GLU A 30 10.35 -3.28 13.90
CA GLU A 30 10.51 -3.98 15.19
C GLU A 30 9.63 -3.39 16.29
N HIS A 31 9.43 -2.07 16.32
CA HIS A 31 8.62 -1.40 17.35
C HIS A 31 7.11 -1.40 17.05
N LEU A 32 6.70 -1.54 15.78
CA LEU A 32 5.29 -1.55 15.38
C LEU A 32 4.69 -2.96 15.23
N SER A 33 5.49 -3.98 14.94
CA SER A 33 4.99 -5.34 14.71
C SER A 33 4.51 -6.07 15.97
N GLN A 34 4.91 -5.62 17.17
CA GLN A 34 4.67 -6.38 18.41
C GLN A 34 3.46 -5.91 19.23
N SER A 35 2.84 -4.76 18.94
CA SER A 35 1.79 -4.21 19.83
C SER A 35 0.67 -3.43 19.15
N LEU A 36 0.60 -3.39 17.82
CA LEU A 36 -0.52 -2.72 17.17
C LEU A 36 -1.79 -3.57 17.27
N PRO A 37 -2.96 -2.95 17.54
CA PRO A 37 -4.25 -3.62 17.38
C PRO A 37 -4.34 -4.22 15.98
N GLN A 38 -5.08 -5.32 15.83
CA GLN A 38 -5.36 -5.91 14.52
C GLN A 38 -5.74 -4.79 13.54
N PRO A 39 -5.02 -4.63 12.41
CA PRO A 39 -5.17 -3.44 11.57
C PRO A 39 -6.46 -3.45 10.75
N THR A 40 -7.41 -4.33 11.06
CA THR A 40 -8.63 -4.60 10.29
C THR A 40 -9.77 -4.99 11.20
N LYS A 41 -11.00 -4.81 10.73
CA LYS A 41 -12.24 -5.34 11.36
C LYS A 41 -12.58 -6.76 10.90
N MET A 42 -11.75 -7.38 10.05
CA MET A 42 -11.94 -8.74 9.57
C MET A 42 -11.79 -9.76 10.70
N SER A 43 -12.70 -10.73 10.76
CA SER A 43 -12.57 -11.94 11.57
C SER A 43 -11.89 -13.05 10.76
N LEU A 44 -10.98 -13.80 11.39
CA LEU A 44 -10.34 -14.97 10.78
C LEU A 44 -10.89 -16.28 11.38
N PRO A 45 -10.95 -17.38 10.60
CA PRO A 45 -10.67 -17.43 9.16
C PRO A 45 -11.84 -16.87 8.31
N TYR A 46 -11.53 -16.50 7.07
CA TYR A 46 -12.50 -16.22 6.02
C TYR A 46 -12.39 -17.27 4.92
N THR A 47 -13.53 -17.73 4.42
CA THR A 47 -13.62 -18.59 3.23
C THR A 47 -14.80 -18.14 2.38
N ALA A 48 -14.57 -17.94 1.09
CA ALA A 48 -15.64 -17.61 0.15
C ALA A 48 -16.62 -18.77 -0.02
N ALA A 49 -17.89 -18.47 -0.30
CA ALA A 49 -18.89 -19.50 -0.56
C ALA A 49 -18.65 -20.17 -1.91
N GLY A 50 -18.83 -21.50 -1.97
CA GLY A 50 -18.79 -22.26 -3.22
C GLY A 50 -17.96 -23.54 -3.11
N SER A 51 -17.91 -24.29 -4.21
CA SER A 51 -17.02 -25.43 -4.39
C SER A 51 -15.74 -25.00 -5.10
N PHE A 52 -14.60 -25.48 -4.61
CA PHE A 52 -13.29 -25.14 -5.17
C PHE A 52 -12.66 -26.37 -5.82
N ASP A 53 -12.40 -26.26 -7.12
CA ASP A 53 -11.60 -27.22 -7.88
C ASP A 53 -10.53 -26.46 -8.69
N PRO A 54 -9.23 -26.65 -8.41
CA PRO A 54 -8.65 -27.42 -7.31
C PRO A 54 -9.07 -26.87 -5.91
N PRO A 55 -8.86 -27.63 -4.81
CA PRO A 55 -9.17 -27.16 -3.47
C PRO A 55 -8.38 -25.90 -3.10
N LEU A 56 -8.85 -25.19 -2.06
CA LEU A 56 -8.15 -24.03 -1.53
C LEU A 56 -6.77 -24.44 -1.00
N PRO A 57 -5.68 -23.71 -1.35
CA PRO A 57 -4.34 -23.99 -0.87
C PRO A 57 -4.22 -24.00 0.66
N THR A 58 -3.62 -25.06 1.20
CA THR A 58 -3.16 -25.15 2.59
C THR A 58 -1.78 -24.50 2.73
N ALA A 59 -1.31 -24.30 3.97
CA ALA A 59 0.05 -23.81 4.22
C ALA A 59 1.13 -24.73 3.62
N GLU A 60 0.90 -26.05 3.64
CA GLU A 60 1.81 -27.02 3.02
C GLU A 60 1.85 -26.88 1.49
N ASP A 61 0.70 -26.64 0.85
CA ASP A 61 0.63 -26.44 -0.60
C ASP A 61 1.38 -25.17 -1.01
N VAL A 62 1.30 -24.12 -0.17
CA VAL A 62 2.03 -22.86 -0.36
C VAL A 62 3.53 -23.09 -0.24
N ALA A 63 3.99 -23.86 0.76
CA ALA A 63 5.40 -24.20 0.92
C ALA A 63 5.98 -24.98 -0.28
N ARG A 64 5.13 -25.69 -1.02
CA ARG A 64 5.49 -26.39 -2.27
C ARG A 64 5.21 -25.58 -3.54
N GLY A 65 4.65 -24.38 -3.39
CA GLY A 65 4.25 -23.51 -4.49
C GLY A 65 5.42 -22.87 -5.22
N GLN A 66 5.14 -22.25 -6.36
CA GLN A 66 6.14 -21.53 -7.13
C GLN A 66 6.13 -20.05 -6.73
N ASN A 67 7.28 -19.52 -6.33
CA ASN A 67 7.43 -18.08 -6.16
C ASN A 67 7.29 -17.39 -7.53
N ILE A 68 6.42 -16.39 -7.64
CA ILE A 68 6.21 -15.63 -8.88
C ILE A 68 6.90 -14.26 -8.89
N ARG A 69 7.63 -13.93 -7.82
CA ARG A 69 8.45 -12.72 -7.69
C ARG A 69 9.86 -13.12 -7.26
N ASP A 70 10.59 -13.83 -8.13
CA ASP A 70 11.97 -14.33 -7.89
C ASP A 70 13.01 -13.24 -7.52
N HIS A 71 12.68 -11.95 -7.68
CA HIS A 71 13.61 -10.83 -7.51
C HIS A 71 13.23 -9.80 -6.43
N MET A 72 12.13 -9.98 -5.69
CA MET A 72 11.69 -9.00 -4.69
C MET A 72 12.12 -9.38 -3.27
N ARG A 73 13.04 -8.58 -2.69
CA ARG A 73 13.23 -8.48 -1.24
C ARG A 73 12.14 -7.56 -0.67
N GLY A 74 10.98 -8.12 -0.32
CA GLY A 74 9.88 -7.43 0.36
C GLY A 74 9.29 -8.28 1.49
N PRO A 75 8.47 -7.70 2.39
CA PRO A 75 7.92 -8.41 3.57
C PRO A 75 6.75 -9.35 3.24
N HIS A 76 6.33 -9.38 1.98
CA HIS A 76 5.19 -10.16 1.49
C HIS A 76 5.62 -11.02 0.33
N TRP A 77 5.38 -12.31 0.46
CA TRP A 77 5.74 -13.31 -0.54
C TRP A 77 4.52 -13.78 -1.29
N LEU A 78 4.69 -14.02 -2.58
CA LEU A 78 3.61 -14.21 -3.53
C LEU A 78 3.87 -15.50 -4.30
N TYR A 79 3.10 -16.53 -3.99
CA TYR A 79 3.29 -17.86 -4.56
C TYR A 79 2.10 -18.22 -5.44
N ARG A 80 2.36 -18.80 -6.60
CA ARG A 80 1.33 -19.40 -7.45
C ARG A 80 1.16 -20.86 -7.04
N VAL A 81 -0.09 -21.23 -6.79
CA VAL A 81 -0.46 -22.57 -6.32
C VAL A 81 -1.59 -23.12 -7.18
N PHE A 82 -1.44 -24.37 -7.63
CA PHE A 82 -2.38 -25.09 -8.50
C PHE A 82 -2.79 -24.33 -9.78
N ASP A 83 -1.91 -23.48 -10.31
CA ASP A 83 -2.10 -22.63 -11.49
C ASP A 83 -3.31 -21.66 -11.47
N LYS A 84 -4.14 -21.70 -10.43
CA LYS A 84 -5.39 -20.95 -10.27
C LYS A 84 -5.31 -19.90 -9.17
N TYR A 85 -4.48 -20.14 -8.17
CA TYR A 85 -4.40 -19.31 -6.98
C TYR A 85 -3.09 -18.54 -6.95
N VAL A 86 -3.18 -17.32 -6.45
CA VAL A 86 -2.05 -16.60 -5.88
C VAL A 86 -2.25 -16.55 -4.39
N VAL A 87 -1.21 -16.91 -3.64
CA VAL A 87 -1.20 -16.81 -2.19
C VAL A 87 -0.17 -15.78 -1.78
N LYS A 88 -0.64 -14.66 -1.23
CA LYS A 88 0.20 -13.72 -0.50
C LYS A 88 0.29 -14.24 0.93
N PHE A 89 1.46 -14.23 1.54
CA PHE A 89 1.61 -14.60 2.95
C PHE A 89 2.72 -13.81 3.64
N SER A 90 2.61 -13.68 4.97
CA SER A 90 3.56 -12.93 5.80
C SER A 90 3.38 -13.25 7.28
N THR A 91 4.41 -12.99 8.08
CA THR A 91 4.27 -12.94 9.55
C THR A 91 3.58 -11.65 10.02
N SER A 92 3.56 -10.62 9.17
CA SER A 92 2.87 -9.36 9.41
C SER A 92 1.37 -9.46 9.15
N GLN A 93 0.56 -8.92 10.08
CA GLN A 93 -0.89 -8.77 9.92
C GLN A 93 -1.29 -7.73 8.88
N THR A 94 -0.36 -6.96 8.31
CA THR A 94 -0.66 -5.96 7.26
C THR A 94 -1.32 -6.58 6.02
N ILE A 95 -1.06 -7.86 5.75
CA ILE A 95 -1.73 -8.61 4.67
C ILE A 95 -3.26 -8.69 4.84
N LEU A 96 -3.74 -8.67 6.08
CA LEU A 96 -5.18 -8.69 6.36
C LEU A 96 -5.86 -7.41 5.83
N GLN A 97 -5.11 -6.29 5.77
CA GLN A 97 -5.63 -5.03 5.24
C GLN A 97 -6.01 -5.16 3.76
N GLU A 98 -5.16 -5.80 2.97
CA GLU A 98 -5.46 -6.07 1.56
C GLU A 98 -6.69 -6.96 1.39
N ALA A 99 -6.81 -8.01 2.21
CA ALA A 99 -7.98 -8.88 2.19
C ALA A 99 -9.28 -8.10 2.50
N GLU A 100 -9.26 -7.25 3.53
CA GLU A 100 -10.41 -6.41 3.91
C GLU A 100 -10.78 -5.43 2.79
N ASN A 101 -9.77 -4.83 2.16
CA ASN A 101 -9.94 -3.89 1.06
C ASN A 101 -10.56 -4.58 -0.17
N LEU A 102 -10.08 -5.76 -0.55
CA LEU A 102 -10.61 -6.53 -1.68
C LEU A 102 -12.07 -6.93 -1.46
N LEU A 103 -12.42 -7.44 -0.28
CA LEU A 103 -13.81 -7.80 0.05
C LEU A 103 -14.73 -6.57 0.08
N TYR A 104 -14.22 -5.43 0.54
CA TYR A 104 -14.96 -4.17 0.48
C TYR A 104 -15.21 -3.75 -0.97
N LEU A 105 -14.21 -3.84 -1.85
CA LEU A 105 -14.35 -3.48 -3.26
C LEU A 105 -15.29 -4.42 -4.00
N GLU A 106 -15.23 -5.74 -3.74
CA GLU A 106 -16.15 -6.71 -4.33
C GLU A 106 -17.61 -6.39 -4.00
N LYS A 107 -17.87 -5.92 -2.77
CA LYS A 107 -19.22 -5.55 -2.34
C LYS A 107 -19.69 -4.18 -2.84
N ASN A 108 -18.78 -3.19 -2.89
CA ASN A 108 -19.17 -1.78 -3.03
C ASN A 108 -18.71 -1.13 -4.34
N SER A 109 -17.88 -1.79 -5.14
CA SER A 109 -17.31 -1.23 -6.36
C SER A 109 -17.54 -2.13 -7.58
N LYS A 110 -17.32 -1.56 -8.76
CA LYS A 110 -17.28 -2.28 -10.05
C LYS A 110 -15.87 -2.35 -10.63
N VAL A 111 -14.87 -1.84 -9.91
CA VAL A 111 -13.47 -1.95 -10.31
C VAL A 111 -13.06 -3.42 -10.34
N ARG A 112 -12.30 -3.83 -11.34
CA ARG A 112 -11.78 -5.20 -11.41
C ARG A 112 -10.68 -5.38 -10.37
N THR A 113 -10.86 -6.38 -9.52
CA THR A 113 -9.92 -6.80 -8.48
C THR A 113 -9.75 -8.32 -8.51
N PRO A 114 -8.64 -8.87 -8.00
CA PRO A 114 -8.57 -10.29 -7.67
C PRO A 114 -9.68 -10.68 -6.69
N LYS A 115 -10.33 -11.82 -6.92
CA LYS A 115 -11.28 -12.39 -5.95
C LYS A 115 -10.53 -12.98 -4.76
N VAL A 116 -11.05 -12.75 -3.55
CA VAL A 116 -10.54 -13.38 -2.32
C VAL A 116 -11.27 -14.69 -2.10
N PHE A 117 -10.53 -15.79 -2.01
CA PHE A 117 -11.09 -17.11 -1.77
C PHE A 117 -10.96 -17.56 -0.32
N ALA A 118 -9.83 -17.25 0.33
CA ALA A 118 -9.63 -17.56 1.74
C ALA A 118 -8.64 -16.61 2.40
N VAL A 119 -8.82 -16.41 3.71
CA VAL A 119 -7.87 -15.71 4.57
C VAL A 119 -7.76 -16.47 5.88
N TYR A 120 -6.56 -16.86 6.27
CA TYR A 120 -6.36 -17.65 7.50
C TYR A 120 -4.98 -17.40 8.12
N ALA A 121 -4.85 -17.80 9.39
CA ALA A 121 -3.56 -17.88 10.07
C ALA A 121 -3.19 -19.36 10.28
N HIS A 122 -1.90 -19.67 10.22
CA HIS A 122 -1.37 -21.00 10.48
C HIS A 122 -0.10 -20.90 11.32
N ASP A 123 0.03 -21.79 12.30
CA ASP A 123 1.20 -21.87 13.18
C ASP A 123 2.09 -23.03 12.74
N GLY A 124 3.41 -22.83 12.73
CA GLY A 124 4.35 -23.95 12.66
C GLY A 124 4.67 -24.52 11.28
N GLU A 125 4.33 -23.80 10.22
CA GLU A 125 4.91 -24.01 8.89
C GLU A 125 5.73 -22.77 8.56
N ASP A 126 7.00 -22.96 8.20
CA ASP A 126 7.86 -21.91 7.69
C ASP A 126 8.09 -22.15 6.19
N PRO A 127 7.27 -21.57 5.30
CA PRO A 127 7.42 -21.75 3.86
C PRO A 127 8.79 -21.26 3.34
N PHE A 128 9.56 -20.52 4.14
CA PHE A 128 10.91 -20.05 3.79
C PHE A 128 12.03 -21.00 4.21
N GLY A 129 11.82 -21.82 5.24
CA GLY A 129 12.90 -22.48 5.97
C GLY A 129 13.93 -21.53 6.59
N TRP A 130 13.57 -20.26 6.83
CA TRP A 130 14.43 -19.23 7.42
C TRP A 130 14.44 -19.25 8.96
N TYR A 131 13.39 -19.76 9.56
CA TYR A 131 13.24 -19.93 11.01
C TYR A 131 13.08 -21.42 11.35
N PRO A 132 14.08 -22.27 11.02
CA PRO A 132 13.99 -23.70 11.28
C PRO A 132 13.84 -23.93 12.79
N GLY A 133 12.79 -24.68 13.16
CA GLY A 133 12.53 -25.04 14.55
C GLY A 133 11.75 -24.00 15.38
N THR A 134 11.24 -22.91 14.78
CA THR A 134 10.34 -21.98 15.48
C THR A 134 8.88 -22.18 15.08
N GLN A 135 7.96 -22.12 16.05
CA GLN A 135 6.53 -22.03 15.78
C GLN A 135 6.15 -20.58 15.47
N THR A 136 6.45 -20.14 14.25
CA THR A 136 6.07 -18.81 13.77
C THR A 136 4.65 -18.84 13.21
N ARG A 137 3.84 -17.84 13.56
CA ARG A 137 2.52 -17.64 12.97
C ARG A 137 2.64 -16.89 11.65
N PHE A 138 2.03 -17.45 10.60
CA PHE A 138 1.89 -16.81 9.31
C PHE A 138 0.41 -16.53 8.99
N TYR A 139 0.18 -15.45 8.26
CA TYR A 139 -1.11 -15.06 7.71
C TYR A 139 -1.10 -15.26 6.21
N TYR A 140 -2.16 -15.82 5.67
CA TYR A 140 -2.31 -16.21 4.27
C TYR A 140 -3.52 -15.52 3.66
N LEU A 141 -3.35 -14.94 2.47
CA LEU A 141 -4.39 -14.39 1.62
C LEU A 141 -4.39 -15.18 0.30
N VAL A 142 -5.39 -16.03 0.12
CA VAL A 142 -5.61 -16.82 -1.09
C VAL A 142 -6.55 -16.05 -2.02
N MET A 143 -6.06 -15.72 -3.21
CA MET A 143 -6.78 -14.94 -4.20
C MET A 143 -6.66 -15.52 -5.61
N GLU A 144 -7.47 -14.99 -6.51
CA GLU A 144 -7.45 -15.29 -7.94
C GLU A 144 -6.09 -15.00 -8.57
N TYR A 145 -5.55 -15.97 -9.30
CA TYR A 145 -4.46 -15.72 -10.23
C TYR A 145 -4.97 -14.99 -11.46
N ILE A 146 -4.67 -13.71 -11.55
CA ILE A 146 -4.93 -12.93 -12.75
C ILE A 146 -3.88 -13.31 -13.80
N THR A 147 -4.30 -14.04 -14.83
CA THR A 147 -3.46 -14.35 -16.00
C THR A 147 -3.03 -13.07 -16.72
N GLY A 148 -1.94 -13.13 -17.48
CA GLY A 148 -1.47 -12.03 -18.31
C GLY A 148 -0.12 -11.50 -17.85
N THR A 149 0.24 -10.32 -18.34
CA THR A 149 1.56 -9.73 -18.10
C THR A 149 1.39 -8.44 -17.30
N THR A 150 2.22 -8.29 -16.28
CA THR A 150 2.32 -7.04 -15.53
C THR A 150 2.90 -5.93 -16.43
N LEU A 151 2.32 -4.73 -16.39
CA LEU A 151 2.93 -3.59 -17.05
C LEU A 151 4.24 -3.21 -16.34
N SER A 152 5.23 -2.82 -17.10
CA SER A 152 6.49 -2.25 -16.60
C SER A 152 6.87 -1.07 -17.49
N SER A 153 7.84 -0.26 -17.08
CA SER A 153 8.38 0.80 -17.95
C SER A 153 8.92 0.22 -19.26
N GLU A 154 9.53 -0.97 -19.20
CA GLU A 154 10.05 -1.69 -20.36
C GLU A 154 8.91 -2.12 -21.29
N THR A 155 7.92 -2.87 -20.79
CA THR A 155 6.81 -3.35 -21.63
C THR A 155 5.97 -2.19 -22.17
N TRP A 156 5.75 -1.15 -21.37
CA TRP A 156 5.04 0.05 -21.78
C TRP A 156 5.73 0.74 -22.98
N SER A 157 7.06 0.82 -22.96
CA SER A 157 7.84 1.46 -24.02
C SER A 157 7.80 0.72 -25.36
N THR A 158 7.49 -0.58 -25.35
CA THR A 158 7.38 -1.39 -26.58
C THR A 158 6.05 -1.25 -27.30
N PHE A 159 5.00 -0.76 -26.63
CA PHE A 159 3.70 -0.56 -27.26
C PHE A 159 3.71 0.66 -28.18
N ASP A 160 3.05 0.56 -29.33
CA ASP A 160 2.81 1.73 -30.17
C ASP A 160 1.88 2.74 -29.46
N PRO A 161 1.90 4.02 -29.86
CA PRO A 161 1.10 5.06 -29.21
C PRO A 161 -0.42 4.80 -29.22
N GLY A 162 -0.93 4.08 -30.22
CA GLY A 162 -2.34 3.70 -30.32
C GLY A 162 -2.71 2.70 -29.23
N VAL A 163 -1.90 1.66 -29.04
CA VAL A 163 -2.09 0.67 -27.97
C VAL A 163 -1.93 1.31 -26.58
N GLN A 164 -0.92 2.16 -26.38
CA GLN A 164 -0.76 2.90 -25.12
C GLN A 164 -2.02 3.72 -24.78
N LYS A 165 -2.64 4.38 -25.78
CA LYS A 165 -3.88 5.12 -25.59
C LYS A 165 -5.06 4.20 -25.21
N ILE A 166 -5.16 3.02 -25.83
CA ILE A 166 -6.19 2.02 -25.48
C ILE A 166 -6.00 1.55 -24.04
N ILE A 167 -4.80 1.14 -23.66
CA ILE A 167 -4.50 0.66 -22.31
C ILE A 167 -4.73 1.78 -21.28
N GLY A 168 -4.26 3.00 -21.57
CA GLY A 168 -4.50 4.17 -20.72
C GLY A 168 -5.98 4.46 -20.51
N SER A 169 -6.81 4.31 -21.55
CA SER A 169 -8.27 4.42 -21.45
C SER A 169 -8.87 3.33 -20.55
N LYS A 170 -8.38 2.09 -20.63
CA LYS A 170 -8.83 0.99 -19.76
C LYS A 170 -8.43 1.20 -18.30
N ILE A 171 -7.24 1.74 -18.02
CA ILE A 171 -6.82 2.14 -16.68
C ILE A 171 -7.74 3.24 -16.15
N ALA A 172 -8.00 4.29 -16.94
CA ALA A 172 -8.89 5.38 -16.57
C ALA A 172 -10.33 4.88 -16.28
N GLU A 173 -10.83 3.91 -17.04
CA GLU A 173 -12.12 3.26 -16.79
C GLU A 173 -12.16 2.58 -15.42
N GLN A 174 -11.10 1.86 -15.03
CA GLN A 174 -11.01 1.22 -13.72
C GLN A 174 -10.96 2.25 -12.59
N LEU A 175 -10.18 3.32 -12.75
CA LEU A 175 -10.11 4.40 -11.75
C LEU A 175 -11.43 5.15 -11.60
N LYS A 176 -12.17 5.33 -12.69
CA LYS A 176 -13.52 5.89 -12.64
C LYS A 176 -14.45 5.00 -11.81
N LYS A 177 -14.45 3.68 -12.06
CA LYS A 177 -15.25 2.70 -11.29
C LYS A 177 -14.87 2.68 -9.80
N LEU A 178 -13.59 2.84 -9.48
CA LEU A 178 -13.12 2.97 -8.10
C LEU A 178 -13.70 4.24 -7.45
N ARG A 179 -13.63 5.38 -8.15
CA ARG A 179 -14.07 6.68 -7.65
C ARG A 179 -15.58 6.88 -7.66
N GLU A 180 -16.35 5.99 -8.31
CA GLU A 180 -17.80 5.95 -8.20
C GLU A 180 -18.27 5.50 -6.80
N VAL A 181 -17.41 4.82 -6.04
CA VAL A 181 -17.68 4.50 -4.63
C VAL A 181 -17.68 5.79 -3.81
N ARG A 182 -18.76 6.02 -3.05
CA ARG A 182 -18.94 7.23 -2.23
C ARG A 182 -18.99 6.87 -0.75
N LEU A 183 -18.56 7.82 0.08
CA LEU A 183 -18.81 7.75 1.51
C LEU A 183 -20.30 7.92 1.78
N GLU A 184 -20.87 7.01 2.57
CA GLU A 184 -22.25 7.09 3.05
C GLU A 184 -22.38 7.99 4.29
N SER A 185 -21.27 8.52 4.79
CA SER A 185 -21.18 9.32 6.02
C SER A 185 -20.38 10.59 5.80
N ASP A 186 -20.24 11.40 6.86
CA ASP A 186 -19.34 12.55 6.89
C ASP A 186 -17.96 12.23 6.28
N PRO A 187 -17.41 13.12 5.43
CA PRO A 187 -16.10 12.95 4.83
C PRO A 187 -14.99 12.71 5.86
N TYR A 188 -14.06 11.82 5.54
CA TYR A 188 -12.86 11.58 6.33
C TYR A 188 -11.71 11.12 5.44
N TYR A 189 -10.48 11.25 5.93
CA TYR A 189 -9.25 10.78 5.28
C TYR A 189 -8.68 9.62 6.08
N GLY A 190 -8.78 8.41 5.53
CA GLY A 190 -8.56 7.19 6.29
C GLY A 190 -8.80 5.94 5.47
N ARG A 191 -8.57 4.79 6.07
CA ARG A 191 -8.94 3.50 5.48
C ARG A 191 -10.44 3.26 5.54
N ILE A 192 -10.91 2.28 4.77
CA ILE A 192 -12.30 1.84 4.79
C ILE A 192 -12.78 1.53 6.22
N TYR A 193 -14.09 1.67 6.46
CA TYR A 193 -14.72 1.53 7.77
C TYR A 193 -14.26 2.54 8.84
N LYS A 194 -13.84 3.75 8.43
CA LYS A 194 -13.34 4.81 9.32
C LYS A 194 -12.15 4.34 10.17
N GLN A 195 -11.24 3.59 9.55
CA GLN A 195 -10.01 3.13 10.20
C GLN A 195 -8.87 4.12 9.91
N GLY A 196 -7.90 4.19 10.81
CA GLY A 196 -6.67 4.94 10.53
C GLY A 196 -5.70 4.11 9.71
N TRP A 197 -4.53 4.70 9.48
CA TRP A 197 -3.47 4.15 8.65
C TRP A 197 -2.50 3.33 9.49
N ASP A 198 -1.97 2.29 8.85
CA ASP A 198 -0.81 1.57 9.35
C ASP A 198 0.34 2.56 9.63
N PRO A 199 1.02 2.48 10.78
CA PRO A 199 2.11 3.40 11.07
C PRO A 199 3.28 3.30 10.08
N GLY A 200 3.44 2.18 9.37
CA GLY A 200 4.37 2.01 8.26
C GLY A 200 3.93 2.68 6.94
N PHE A 201 2.72 3.26 6.86
CA PHE A 201 2.23 3.91 5.65
C PHE A 201 2.96 5.25 5.41
N ASN A 202 3.92 5.22 4.46
CA ASN A 202 4.93 6.26 4.24
C ASN A 202 4.44 7.72 4.18
N MET A 203 3.18 7.97 3.77
CA MET A 203 2.62 9.32 3.65
C MET A 203 2.09 9.89 4.97
N LEU A 204 1.79 9.02 5.94
CA LEU A 204 1.19 9.36 7.22
C LEU A 204 1.90 8.65 8.39
N THR A 205 3.19 8.32 8.22
CA THR A 205 4.05 7.75 9.26
C THR A 205 4.50 8.82 10.24
N LEU A 206 4.03 8.72 11.48
CA LEU A 206 4.53 9.51 12.60
C LEU A 206 5.24 8.62 13.62
N PRO A 207 6.22 9.16 14.36
CA PRO A 207 6.87 8.44 15.44
C PRO A 207 5.87 8.05 16.54
N GLY A 208 6.04 6.83 17.05
CA GLY A 208 5.16 6.22 18.04
C GLY A 208 4.39 5.01 17.51
N ASN A 209 3.66 4.34 18.39
CA ASN A 209 2.93 3.10 18.13
C ASN A 209 1.42 3.31 17.89
N LYS A 210 1.02 4.49 17.40
CA LYS A 210 -0.39 4.84 17.24
C LYS A 210 -0.80 4.79 15.78
N ILE A 211 -1.96 4.19 15.54
CA ILE A 211 -2.67 4.26 14.27
C ILE A 211 -2.89 5.75 13.91
N CYS A 212 -2.55 6.15 12.68
CA CYS A 212 -2.65 7.53 12.25
C CYS A 212 -4.02 7.82 11.61
N GLY A 213 -4.78 8.77 12.15
CA GLY A 213 -6.14 9.05 11.67
C GLY A 213 -7.18 8.01 12.12
N PRO A 214 -8.37 7.96 11.47
CA PRO A 214 -8.76 8.77 10.32
C PRO A 214 -8.87 10.26 10.67
N TYR A 215 -8.61 11.13 9.69
CA TYR A 215 -8.70 12.58 9.87
C TYR A 215 -10.07 13.09 9.42
N LYS A 216 -10.64 14.05 10.14
CA LYS A 216 -12.00 14.56 9.89
C LYS A 216 -12.03 15.75 8.92
N SER A 217 -10.90 16.42 8.73
CA SER A 217 -10.77 17.57 7.84
C SER A 217 -9.58 17.43 6.90
N TYR A 218 -9.61 18.19 5.79
CA TYR A 218 -8.50 18.23 4.84
C TYR A 218 -7.24 18.83 5.50
N GLU A 219 -7.47 19.82 6.35
CA GLU A 219 -6.45 20.55 7.08
C GLU A 219 -5.71 19.62 8.06
N ASP A 220 -6.43 18.81 8.85
CA ASP A 220 -5.82 17.81 9.74
C ASP A 220 -5.00 16.77 8.95
N PHE A 221 -5.50 16.36 7.78
CA PHE A 221 -4.81 15.44 6.89
C PHE A 221 -3.52 16.04 6.33
N VAL A 222 -3.56 17.28 5.82
CA VAL A 222 -2.38 18.01 5.33
C VAL A 222 -1.36 18.26 6.44
N ASP A 223 -1.83 18.56 7.65
CA ASP A 223 -0.98 18.72 8.82
C ASP A 223 -0.27 17.40 9.14
N ALA A 224 -0.97 16.27 9.15
CA ALA A 224 -0.35 14.97 9.36
C ALA A 224 0.66 14.59 8.26
N MET A 225 0.37 14.91 6.99
CA MET A 225 1.32 14.72 5.89
C MET A 225 2.58 15.57 6.07
N TYR A 226 2.41 16.82 6.53
CA TYR A 226 3.53 17.72 6.78
C TYR A 226 4.41 17.21 7.93
N GLU A 227 3.80 16.80 9.05
CA GLU A 227 4.52 16.21 10.17
C GLU A 227 5.29 14.94 9.77
N THR A 228 4.67 14.08 8.95
CA THR A 228 5.33 12.90 8.37
C THR A 228 6.51 13.30 7.49
N ALA A 229 6.35 14.29 6.62
CA ALA A 229 7.41 14.77 5.74
C ALA A 229 8.59 15.34 6.55
N LYS A 230 8.34 16.11 7.61
CA LYS A 230 9.36 16.60 8.55
C LYS A 230 10.11 15.43 9.19
N PHE A 231 9.38 14.46 9.74
CA PHE A 231 9.96 13.29 10.37
C PHE A 231 10.87 12.53 9.41
N ARG A 232 10.39 12.19 8.22
CA ARG A 232 11.17 11.42 7.23
C ARG A 232 12.37 12.19 6.69
N ALA A 233 12.26 13.51 6.53
CA ALA A 233 13.40 14.34 6.16
C ALA A 233 14.48 14.33 7.25
N ALA A 234 14.09 14.35 8.52
CA ALA A 234 15.00 14.32 9.66
C ALA A 234 15.60 12.92 9.90
N SER A 235 14.84 11.84 9.67
CA SER A 235 15.21 10.45 9.95
C SER A 235 15.85 9.67 8.78
N GLY A 236 16.03 10.31 7.62
CA GLY A 236 16.68 9.69 6.45
C GLY A 236 18.15 9.32 6.69
N ILE A 237 18.63 8.27 6.01
CA ILE A 237 20.02 7.78 6.11
C ILE A 237 21.01 8.90 5.75
N GLY A 238 21.72 9.43 6.75
CA GLY A 238 22.77 10.43 6.59
C GLY A 238 22.83 11.44 7.75
N LEU A 239 23.99 11.49 8.40
CA LEU A 239 24.46 12.44 9.44
C LEU A 239 23.38 13.40 9.96
N PHE A 240 22.77 13.07 11.09
CA PHE A 240 21.80 13.91 11.80
C PHE A 240 22.33 15.32 12.15
N SER A 241 23.65 15.52 12.09
CA SER A 241 24.32 16.80 12.33
C SER A 241 24.34 17.76 11.13
N THR A 242 23.94 17.34 9.93
CA THR A 242 23.92 18.23 8.75
C THR A 242 22.62 19.03 8.65
N PRO A 243 22.66 20.33 8.33
CA PRO A 243 21.47 21.09 7.94
C PRO A 243 20.71 20.44 6.79
N PHE A 244 19.42 20.75 6.67
CA PHE A 244 18.66 20.40 5.47
C PHE A 244 19.23 21.09 4.23
N SER A 245 19.13 20.42 3.08
CA SER A 245 19.42 21.07 1.81
C SER A 245 18.44 22.20 1.52
N ASP A 246 18.86 23.22 0.75
CA ASP A 246 17.97 24.31 0.33
C ASP A 246 16.70 23.80 -0.36
N ARG A 247 16.82 22.71 -1.13
CA ARG A 247 15.67 22.05 -1.77
C ARG A 247 14.68 21.51 -0.73
N THR A 248 15.18 20.81 0.29
CA THR A 248 14.34 20.26 1.36
C THR A 248 13.65 21.39 2.13
N LEU A 249 14.38 22.45 2.47
CA LEU A 249 13.85 23.62 3.16
C LEU A 249 12.78 24.33 2.32
N PHE A 250 13.05 24.55 1.04
CA PHE A 250 12.09 25.14 0.11
C PHE A 250 10.82 24.28 0.00
N THR A 251 10.94 22.96 -0.08
CA THR A 251 9.79 22.05 -0.07
C THR A 251 9.01 22.15 1.23
N MET A 252 9.68 22.16 2.39
CA MET A 252 9.02 22.26 3.70
C MET A 252 8.26 23.57 3.88
N ILE A 253 8.88 24.71 3.55
CA ILE A 253 8.27 26.04 3.66
C ILE A 253 7.00 26.15 2.81
N ASN A 254 7.02 25.56 1.62
CA ASN A 254 5.90 25.65 0.68
C ASN A 254 4.91 24.47 0.81
N PHE A 255 5.18 23.45 1.63
CA PHE A 255 4.43 22.19 1.63
C PHE A 255 2.93 22.40 1.84
N LYS A 256 2.55 23.00 2.97
CA LYS A 256 1.15 23.26 3.29
C LYS A 256 0.51 24.24 2.31
N TYR A 257 1.27 25.25 1.84
CA TYR A 257 0.78 26.21 0.86
C TYR A 257 0.42 25.51 -0.46
N SER A 258 1.31 24.67 -0.99
CA SER A 258 1.10 23.91 -2.22
C SER A 258 -0.08 22.96 -2.13
N LEU A 259 -0.22 22.22 -1.01
CA LEU A 259 -1.35 21.31 -0.84
C LEU A 259 -2.68 22.03 -0.59
N ASN A 260 -2.66 23.29 -0.13
CA ASN A 260 -3.87 24.09 0.03
C ASN A 260 -4.23 24.93 -1.20
N ALA A 261 -3.37 24.96 -2.23
CA ALA A 261 -3.62 25.67 -3.49
C ALA A 261 -4.54 24.92 -4.48
N VAL A 262 -5.22 23.87 -4.01
CA VAL A 262 -6.15 23.05 -4.81
C VAL A 262 -7.60 23.53 -4.65
N THR A 263 -8.50 23.14 -5.56
CA THR A 263 -9.92 23.52 -5.47
C THR A 263 -10.63 22.81 -4.32
N ALA A 264 -11.82 23.27 -3.93
CA ALA A 264 -12.62 22.60 -2.90
C ALA A 264 -12.98 21.15 -3.30
N GLU A 265 -13.21 20.90 -4.60
CA GLU A 265 -13.47 19.56 -5.13
C GLU A 265 -12.24 18.66 -5.00
N ASP A 266 -11.05 19.19 -5.30
CA ASP A 266 -9.78 18.44 -5.19
C ASP A 266 -9.45 18.04 -3.75
N LYS A 267 -10.03 18.73 -2.75
CA LYS A 267 -9.86 18.37 -1.35
C LYS A 267 -10.66 17.13 -0.97
N LEU A 268 -11.76 16.84 -1.66
CA LEU A 268 -12.70 15.81 -1.23
C LEU A 268 -12.04 14.41 -1.16
N PRO A 269 -12.30 13.63 -0.10
CA PRO A 269 -11.82 12.28 -0.02
C PRO A 269 -12.51 11.39 -1.05
N THR A 270 -11.71 10.78 -1.91
CA THR A 270 -12.12 9.79 -2.90
C THR A 270 -11.44 8.46 -2.62
N LEU A 271 -12.10 7.36 -2.98
CA LEU A 271 -11.49 6.05 -2.82
C LEU A 271 -10.31 5.93 -3.81
N THR A 272 -9.12 5.68 -3.27
CA THR A 272 -7.83 5.86 -3.95
C THR A 272 -6.95 4.62 -3.71
N HIS A 273 -6.19 4.19 -4.73
CA HIS A 273 -5.38 2.96 -4.65
C HIS A 273 -4.11 3.14 -3.81
N LEU A 274 -3.49 4.32 -3.90
CA LEU A 274 -2.32 4.79 -3.12
C LEU A 274 -0.97 4.11 -3.40
N ASP A 275 -0.96 2.96 -4.07
CA ASP A 275 0.24 2.35 -4.69
C ASP A 275 0.04 2.08 -6.19
N LEU A 276 -0.57 3.00 -6.93
CA LEU A 276 -0.83 2.82 -8.35
C LEU A 276 0.44 3.03 -9.20
N LYS A 277 1.14 1.93 -9.45
CA LYS A 277 2.31 1.83 -10.33
C LYS A 277 2.06 0.81 -11.44
N LEU A 278 2.82 0.88 -12.55
CA LEU A 278 2.67 -0.05 -13.67
C LEU A 278 2.76 -1.51 -13.20
N ASP A 279 3.66 -1.80 -12.25
CA ASP A 279 3.87 -3.13 -11.69
C ASP A 279 2.63 -3.70 -10.95
N ASN A 280 1.64 -2.85 -10.65
CA ASN A 280 0.37 -3.21 -10.03
C ASN A 280 -0.79 -3.22 -11.03
N ILE A 281 -0.48 -3.29 -12.33
CA ILE A 281 -1.46 -3.36 -13.43
C ILE A 281 -1.21 -4.63 -14.23
N MET A 282 -2.18 -5.54 -14.20
CA MET A 282 -2.19 -6.75 -15.01
C MET A 282 -2.88 -6.48 -16.34
N LEU A 283 -2.17 -6.76 -17.44
CA LEU A 283 -2.68 -6.67 -18.79
C LEU A 283 -3.00 -8.08 -19.32
N GLN A 284 -4.26 -8.29 -19.68
CA GLN A 284 -4.72 -9.45 -20.44
C GLN A 284 -5.01 -9.00 -21.87
N GLN A 285 -4.52 -9.75 -22.84
CA GLN A 285 -4.78 -9.54 -24.25
C GLN A 285 -5.48 -10.78 -24.83
N ASP A 286 -6.59 -10.55 -25.52
CA ASP A 286 -7.33 -11.58 -26.27
C ASP A 286 -7.58 -11.05 -27.68
N GLY A 287 -6.73 -11.46 -28.63
CA GLY A 287 -6.65 -10.84 -29.95
C GLY A 287 -6.32 -9.34 -29.86
N ASP A 288 -7.24 -8.50 -30.33
CA ASP A 288 -7.11 -7.03 -30.29
C ASP A 288 -7.75 -6.41 -29.03
N GLU A 289 -8.37 -7.20 -28.16
CA GLU A 289 -8.99 -6.71 -26.94
C GLU A 289 -8.02 -6.70 -25.75
N TYR A 290 -7.91 -5.54 -25.11
CA TYR A 290 -7.15 -5.37 -23.87
C TYR A 290 -8.06 -5.27 -22.66
N ARG A 291 -7.74 -6.06 -21.63
CA ARG A 291 -8.35 -5.97 -20.29
C ARG A 291 -7.27 -5.64 -19.27
N VAL A 292 -7.65 -4.76 -18.34
CA VAL A 292 -6.78 -4.26 -17.29
C VAL A 292 -7.41 -4.58 -15.94
N THR A 293 -6.62 -5.22 -15.07
CA THR A 293 -6.96 -5.47 -13.67
C THR A 293 -5.91 -4.83 -12.79
N ILE A 294 -6.35 -4.04 -11.81
CA ILE A 294 -5.45 -3.42 -10.81
C ILE A 294 -5.31 -4.41 -9.65
N ILE A 295 -4.08 -4.56 -9.13
CA ILE A 295 -3.72 -5.50 -8.06
C ILE A 295 -2.94 -4.79 -6.94
N ASP A 296 -2.62 -5.49 -5.85
CA ASP A 296 -1.87 -4.97 -4.70
C ASP A 296 -2.62 -3.85 -3.95
N TRP A 297 -3.80 -4.19 -3.45
CA TRP A 297 -4.77 -3.24 -2.87
C TRP A 297 -4.54 -2.94 -1.39
N GLU A 298 -3.36 -3.23 -0.85
CA GLU A 298 -3.08 -3.10 0.60
C GLU A 298 -3.25 -1.67 1.12
N CYS A 299 -2.93 -0.68 0.29
CA CYS A 299 -2.92 0.73 0.65
C CYS A 299 -4.27 1.44 0.40
N LEU A 300 -5.33 0.76 -0.05
CA LEU A 300 -6.62 1.39 -0.38
C LEU A 300 -7.14 2.30 0.76
N GLY A 301 -7.58 3.51 0.40
CA GLY A 301 -8.39 4.31 1.31
C GLY A 301 -8.88 5.63 0.74
N TRP A 302 -9.48 6.42 1.61
CA TRP A 302 -10.12 7.69 1.32
C TRP A 302 -9.08 8.80 1.38
N MET A 303 -8.73 9.34 0.21
CA MET A 303 -7.76 10.42 0.03
C MET A 303 -8.14 11.33 -1.14
N PRO A 304 -7.60 12.55 -1.22
CA PRO A 304 -7.75 13.38 -2.39
C PRO A 304 -7.29 12.66 -3.67
N ALA A 305 -8.05 12.80 -4.76
CA ALA A 305 -7.77 12.08 -6.01
C ALA A 305 -6.39 12.39 -6.61
N TRP A 306 -5.81 13.56 -6.28
CA TRP A 306 -4.48 13.97 -6.75
C TRP A 306 -3.35 13.09 -6.20
N VAL A 307 -3.56 12.37 -5.10
CA VAL A 307 -2.53 11.51 -4.49
C VAL A 307 -2.11 10.38 -5.44
N ASP A 308 -3.07 9.73 -6.12
CA ASP A 308 -2.77 8.67 -7.10
C ASP A 308 -2.05 9.21 -8.34
N ALA A 309 -2.35 10.45 -8.75
CA ALA A 309 -1.74 11.06 -9.94
C ALA A 309 -0.23 11.29 -9.76
N ILE A 310 0.20 11.66 -8.54
CA ILE A 310 1.62 11.87 -8.21
C ILE A 310 2.41 10.56 -8.34
N ARG A 311 1.84 9.42 -7.93
CA ARG A 311 2.49 8.10 -8.00
C ARG A 311 2.71 7.63 -9.44
N ILE A 312 1.78 7.91 -10.35
CA ILE A 312 1.92 7.57 -11.78
C ILE A 312 2.98 8.47 -12.45
N GLY A 313 3.06 9.74 -12.07
CA GLY A 313 3.96 10.73 -12.69
C GLY A 313 5.44 10.61 -12.31
N ASP A 314 5.77 10.11 -11.10
CA ASP A 314 7.13 10.15 -10.55
C ASP A 314 8.11 9.16 -11.20
N ARG A 315 7.60 8.16 -11.94
CA ARG A 315 8.44 7.22 -12.73
C ARG A 315 8.44 7.47 -14.23
N GLY A 316 7.59 8.35 -14.74
CA GLY A 316 7.58 8.75 -16.16
C GLY A 316 8.74 9.67 -16.58
N ARG A 317 9.53 10.18 -15.63
CA ARG A 317 10.66 11.09 -15.88
C ARG A 317 12.03 10.38 -15.98
N LYS A 318 12.05 9.05 -16.02
CA LYS A 318 13.25 8.26 -16.33
C LYS A 318 13.18 7.63 -17.73
N ALA A 319 12.62 8.37 -18.68
CA ALA A 319 12.80 8.15 -20.11
C ALA A 319 13.50 9.37 -20.68
#